data_AF-B0WXQ0-F1
#
_entry.id   AF-B0WXQ0-F1
#
_cell.length_a   1.000
_cell.length_b   1.000
_cell.length_c   1.000
_cell.angle_alpha   90.00
_cell.angle_beta   90.00
_cell.angle_gamma   90.00
#
_symmetry.space_group_name_H-M   'P 1'
#
loop_
_entity.id
_entity.type
_entity.pdbx_description
1 polymer ?
#
loop_
_entity_poly.entity_id
_entity_poly.type
_entity_poly.pdbx_seq_one_letter_code
_entity_poly.pdbx_strand_id
1 'polypeptide(L)'
;MNQIDINGNLETNAEDHYNKPEIFIVKLLSETFDGKTFSDEEIFHNAYTIIVAGNDTSALTVASCCLFLAMYPTIQDKVHSEIAQIFPSKHSPINPDDLKQLVYLEMVIKETLRLCPVAPNIAREALQDVLVDGTVVPKGTIMLMSFYALHRRIDIWGDSAEEFDPENFDQDRAKSRHPFGYLPFSGGSRNCIGMKLDKKCNHHLTNPLSAGWRYAMMSVKIMLVHLVREFKLSTKLTRQDLRYRFDMTLKLAIEHLIINERRQLLLEDEYNSQDDSDSEDICEQLPTIIDQLLRESVDGKPFTNAEIADNAYTIILGGNEPTALSVANACLFLALYPRVQQKLYNEIAQIIPDKSCNITQQTLQDLPYLDMVLKETLRLCPTIPNIARETIRTVSIDGRRIPAGTMFLISFYALHRRADLWGDTVTDFDPERFHPDCGYQRHPFGYLPFSGGARNCIGWQYAQISVKIALIRLVREFKLSTGLKRRDLRFKFDLTLKLAFEHLIQLDRRD
;
A
#
# COMPACT_ATOMS: atom_id res chain seq x y z
N MET A 1 -5.72 -31.25 -44.40
CA MET A 1 -5.44 -31.00 -45.82
C MET A 1 -5.91 -29.59 -46.08
N ASN A 2 -5.04 -28.60 -45.88
CA ASN A 2 -5.42 -27.20 -45.93
C ASN A 2 -5.08 -26.67 -47.32
N GLN A 3 -6.10 -26.17 -48.04
CA GLN A 3 -5.91 -25.45 -49.29
C GLN A 3 -5.35 -24.06 -48.98
N ILE A 4 -4.24 -23.72 -49.63
CA ILE A 4 -3.59 -22.41 -49.59
C ILE A 4 -4.09 -21.66 -50.83
N ASP A 5 -4.67 -20.48 -50.64
CA ASP A 5 -4.99 -19.58 -51.75
C ASP A 5 -3.76 -18.72 -52.12
N ILE A 6 -3.70 -18.31 -53.39
CA ILE A 6 -2.50 -17.91 -54.15
C ILE A 6 -1.84 -16.60 -53.69
N ASN A 7 -2.30 -16.00 -52.59
CA ASN A 7 -1.77 -14.76 -52.02
C ASN A 7 -1.29 -14.89 -50.56
N GLY A 8 -1.23 -16.10 -49.98
CA GLY A 8 -0.46 -16.35 -48.76
C GLY A 8 -1.00 -15.72 -47.46
N ASN A 9 -2.26 -15.28 -47.41
CA ASN A 9 -2.87 -14.80 -46.16
C ASN A 9 -3.65 -15.92 -45.46
N LEU A 10 -3.31 -16.16 -44.19
CA LEU A 10 -4.07 -16.99 -43.26
C LEU A 10 -5.32 -16.19 -42.83
N GLU A 11 -6.51 -16.61 -43.27
CA GLU A 11 -7.76 -16.16 -42.67
C GLU A 11 -7.90 -16.82 -41.29
N THR A 12 -7.62 -16.06 -40.23
CA THR A 12 -8.02 -16.44 -38.87
C THR A 12 -9.41 -15.86 -38.61
N ASN A 13 -10.40 -16.74 -38.53
CA ASN A 13 -11.79 -16.42 -38.16
C ASN A 13 -11.84 -15.55 -36.91
N ALA A 14 -12.46 -14.39 -37.05
CA ALA A 14 -12.76 -13.48 -35.96
C ALA A 14 -14.10 -13.87 -35.34
N GLU A 15 -14.07 -14.58 -34.21
CA GLU A 15 -15.13 -14.59 -33.20
C GLU A 15 -14.57 -15.28 -31.94
N ASP A 16 -14.91 -14.73 -30.77
CA ASP A 16 -14.42 -15.08 -29.40
C ASP A 16 -13.03 -14.58 -28.96
N HIS A 17 -12.85 -13.25 -28.92
CA HIS A 17 -11.88 -12.65 -28.00
C HIS A 17 -12.54 -12.30 -26.66
N TYR A 18 -12.38 -13.21 -25.71
CA TYR A 18 -12.52 -12.99 -24.27
C TYR A 18 -11.72 -11.73 -23.86
N ASN A 19 -12.40 -10.62 -23.54
CA ASN A 19 -11.77 -9.38 -23.10
C ASN A 19 -11.23 -9.55 -21.66
N LYS A 20 -10.02 -10.12 -21.53
CA LYS A 20 -9.25 -10.05 -20.28
C LYS A 20 -9.10 -8.58 -19.88
N PRO A 21 -9.35 -8.20 -18.61
CA PRO A 21 -9.08 -6.84 -18.16
C PRO A 21 -7.59 -6.55 -18.31
N GLU A 22 -7.23 -5.61 -19.19
CA GLU A 22 -5.84 -5.17 -19.35
C GLU A 22 -5.32 -4.61 -18.02
N ILE A 23 -4.17 -5.14 -17.60
CA ILE A 23 -3.39 -4.63 -16.47
C ILE A 23 -3.08 -3.15 -16.76
N PHE A 24 -3.23 -2.27 -15.78
CA PHE A 24 -3.07 -0.82 -16.00
C PHE A 24 -1.74 -0.43 -16.67
N ILE A 25 -0.65 -1.14 -16.34
CA ILE A 25 0.64 -1.00 -17.02
C ILE A 25 0.54 -1.32 -18.51
N VAL A 26 -0.17 -2.39 -18.89
CA VAL A 26 -0.46 -2.75 -20.29
C VAL A 26 -1.26 -1.65 -20.99
N LYS A 27 -2.15 -0.98 -20.27
CA LYS A 27 -2.93 0.16 -20.78
C LYS A 27 -2.10 1.44 -20.95
N LEU A 28 -1.16 1.71 -20.03
CA LEU A 28 -0.18 2.80 -20.18
C LEU A 28 0.79 2.55 -21.34
N LEU A 29 1.12 1.28 -21.60
CA LEU A 29 1.94 0.86 -22.73
C LEU A 29 1.19 0.94 -24.07
N SER A 30 -0.14 0.89 -24.06
CA SER A 30 -0.98 0.88 -25.28
C SER A 30 -1.68 2.21 -25.59
N GLU A 31 -1.89 3.09 -24.61
CA GLU A 31 -2.55 4.39 -24.82
C GLU A 31 -1.58 5.49 -25.27
N THR A 32 -1.95 6.17 -26.35
CA THR A 32 -1.32 7.41 -26.80
C THR A 32 -2.05 8.62 -26.18
N PHE A 33 -1.28 9.55 -25.62
CA PHE A 33 -1.77 10.85 -25.18
C PHE A 33 -1.27 11.90 -26.18
N ASP A 34 -2.20 12.58 -26.85
CA ASP A 34 -1.88 13.60 -27.87
C ASP A 34 -1.01 13.08 -29.04
N GLY A 35 -1.24 11.83 -29.45
CA GLY A 35 -0.50 11.17 -30.53
C GLY A 35 0.90 10.69 -30.15
N LYS A 36 1.31 10.80 -28.89
CA LYS A 36 2.58 10.27 -28.36
C LYS A 36 2.34 9.15 -27.36
N THR A 37 3.15 8.10 -27.44
CA THR A 37 3.22 7.05 -26.41
C THR A 37 3.90 7.60 -25.17
N PHE A 38 3.47 7.16 -23.98
CA PHE A 38 4.19 7.46 -22.75
C PHE A 38 5.61 6.91 -22.84
N SER A 39 6.58 7.68 -22.39
CA SER A 39 7.95 7.18 -22.18
C SER A 39 7.97 6.18 -21.03
N ASP A 40 8.94 5.27 -21.01
CA ASP A 40 9.11 4.29 -19.93
C ASP A 40 9.20 4.96 -18.54
N GLU A 41 9.77 6.17 -18.48
CA GLU A 41 9.85 7.02 -17.29
C GLU A 41 8.47 7.56 -16.85
N GLU A 42 7.63 8.01 -17.78
CA GLU A 42 6.25 8.43 -17.47
C GLU A 42 5.37 7.26 -17.05
N ILE A 43 5.55 6.08 -17.65
CA ILE A 43 4.83 4.86 -17.26
C ILE A 43 5.20 4.47 -15.82
N PHE A 44 6.49 4.51 -15.48
CA PHE A 44 7.00 4.23 -14.13
C PHE A 44 6.48 5.24 -13.10
N HIS A 45 6.58 6.55 -13.38
CA HIS A 45 6.08 7.60 -12.48
C HIS A 45 4.57 7.47 -12.21
N ASN A 46 3.78 7.17 -13.25
CA ASN A 46 2.34 6.96 -13.08
C ASN A 46 2.04 5.68 -12.29
N ALA A 47 2.80 4.59 -12.48
CA ALA A 47 2.64 3.35 -11.73
C ALA A 47 3.04 3.51 -10.24
N TYR A 48 4.17 4.16 -9.96
CA TYR A 48 4.64 4.44 -8.60
C TYR A 48 3.68 5.37 -7.85
N THR A 49 3.23 6.44 -8.50
CA THR A 49 2.24 7.37 -7.94
C THR A 49 0.95 6.65 -7.56
N ILE A 50 0.50 5.67 -8.33
CA ILE A 50 -0.72 4.90 -8.03
C ILE A 50 -0.53 3.92 -6.87
N ILE A 51 0.64 3.27 -6.76
CA ILE A 51 0.91 2.35 -5.65
C ILE A 51 0.97 3.13 -4.33
N VAL A 52 1.69 4.27 -4.32
CA VAL A 52 1.84 5.10 -3.12
C VAL A 52 0.54 5.84 -2.79
N ALA A 53 -0.13 6.44 -3.78
CA ALA A 53 -1.36 7.19 -3.53
C ALA A 53 -2.58 6.28 -3.33
N GLY A 54 -2.62 5.09 -3.92
CA GLY A 54 -3.78 4.19 -3.90
C GLY A 54 -3.86 3.28 -2.68
N ASN A 55 -2.73 2.91 -2.07
CA ASN A 55 -2.71 1.95 -0.96
C ASN A 55 -3.27 2.54 0.34
N ASP A 56 -2.62 3.60 0.87
CA ASP A 56 -3.04 4.23 2.12
C ASP A 56 -4.45 4.80 2.03
N THR A 57 -4.85 5.33 0.87
CA THR A 57 -6.19 5.90 0.71
C THR A 57 -7.27 4.82 0.66
N SER A 58 -7.01 3.70 0.00
CA SER A 58 -7.97 2.59 -0.05
C SER A 58 -8.11 1.94 1.32
N ALA A 59 -7.01 1.74 2.06
CA ALA A 59 -7.04 1.20 3.41
C ALA A 59 -7.84 2.08 4.38
N LEU A 60 -7.61 3.40 4.38
CA LEU A 60 -8.39 4.34 5.20
C LEU A 60 -9.87 4.39 4.81
N THR A 61 -10.17 4.24 3.52
CA THR A 61 -11.56 4.15 3.02
C THR A 61 -12.24 2.88 3.53
N VAL A 62 -11.59 1.72 3.44
CA VAL A 62 -12.12 0.45 3.97
C VAL A 62 -12.33 0.55 5.49
N ALA A 63 -11.34 1.03 6.24
CA ALA A 63 -11.43 1.16 7.69
C ALA A 63 -12.58 2.08 8.12
N SER A 64 -12.73 3.23 7.45
CA SER A 64 -13.84 4.16 7.69
C SER A 64 -15.19 3.54 7.32
N CYS A 65 -15.26 2.82 6.21
CA CYS A 65 -16.48 2.15 5.76
C CYS A 65 -16.90 1.05 6.73
N CYS A 66 -15.96 0.23 7.20
CA CYS A 66 -16.21 -0.78 8.22
C CYS A 66 -16.69 -0.15 9.53
N LEU A 67 -16.13 0.99 9.94
CA LEU A 67 -16.59 1.72 11.12
C LEU A 67 -18.03 2.21 10.95
N PHE A 68 -18.38 2.82 9.82
CA PHE A 68 -19.77 3.24 9.57
C PHE A 68 -20.73 2.04 9.50
N LEU A 69 -20.35 0.95 8.83
CA LEU A 69 -21.15 -0.27 8.82
C LEU A 69 -21.35 -0.85 10.23
N ALA A 70 -20.35 -0.75 11.10
CA ALA A 70 -20.46 -1.14 12.51
C ALA A 70 -21.39 -0.22 13.31
N MET A 71 -21.43 1.08 13.00
CA MET A 71 -22.32 2.07 13.63
C MET A 71 -23.77 1.95 13.16
N TYR A 72 -24.01 1.46 11.94
CA TYR A 72 -25.34 1.37 11.33
C TYR A 72 -25.70 -0.08 10.93
N PRO A 73 -26.13 -0.93 11.89
CA PRO A 73 -26.41 -2.35 11.65
C PRO A 73 -27.42 -2.61 10.53
N THR A 74 -28.48 -1.80 10.42
CA THR A 74 -29.48 -1.95 9.36
C THR A 74 -28.90 -1.74 7.96
N ILE A 75 -27.93 -0.81 7.81
CA ILE A 75 -27.23 -0.58 6.55
C ILE A 75 -26.29 -1.75 6.26
N GLN A 76 -25.59 -2.26 7.28
CA GLN A 76 -24.73 -3.43 7.15
C GLN A 76 -25.49 -4.69 6.73
N ASP A 77 -26.68 -4.92 7.28
CA ASP A 77 -27.50 -6.07 6.92
C ASP A 77 -27.99 -5.97 5.46
N LYS A 78 -28.36 -4.76 4.99
CA LYS A 78 -28.65 -4.54 3.56
C LYS A 78 -27.45 -4.84 2.66
N VAL A 79 -26.26 -4.37 3.02
CA VAL A 79 -25.01 -4.65 2.28
C VAL A 79 -24.72 -6.15 2.27
N HIS A 80 -24.85 -6.83 3.41
CA HIS A 80 -24.65 -8.27 3.49
C HIS A 80 -25.66 -9.03 2.62
N SER A 81 -26.94 -8.65 2.63
CA SER A 81 -27.95 -9.25 1.76
C SER A 81 -27.63 -9.07 0.28
N GLU A 82 -27.18 -7.88 -0.14
CA GLU A 82 -26.72 -7.62 -1.51
C GLU A 82 -25.53 -8.53 -1.88
N ILE A 83 -24.52 -8.62 -1.00
CA ILE A 83 -23.35 -9.48 -1.21
C ILE A 83 -23.75 -10.95 -1.29
N ALA A 84 -24.63 -11.43 -0.40
CA ALA A 84 -25.05 -12.83 -0.36
C ALA A 84 -25.86 -13.23 -1.61
N GLN A 85 -26.63 -12.30 -2.20
CA GLN A 85 -27.35 -12.54 -3.45
C GLN A 85 -26.41 -12.71 -4.64
N ILE A 86 -25.32 -11.93 -4.69
CA ILE A 86 -24.36 -11.95 -5.81
C ILE A 86 -23.30 -13.04 -5.62
N PHE A 87 -22.89 -13.31 -4.37
CA PHE A 87 -21.86 -14.29 -4.00
C PHE A 87 -22.42 -15.30 -2.98
N PRO A 88 -23.11 -16.35 -3.44
CA PRO A 88 -23.77 -17.30 -2.54
C PRO A 88 -22.81 -18.27 -1.83
N SER A 89 -21.62 -18.60 -2.39
CA SER A 89 -20.69 -19.60 -1.82
C SER A 89 -19.36 -19.01 -1.37
N LYS A 90 -18.85 -19.39 -0.18
CA LYS A 90 -17.62 -18.88 0.48
C LYS A 90 -16.40 -18.77 -0.45
N HIS A 91 -16.31 -19.65 -1.46
CA HIS A 91 -15.23 -19.71 -2.43
C HIS A 91 -15.58 -19.19 -3.84
N SER A 92 -16.76 -18.57 -4.02
CA SER A 92 -17.14 -17.94 -5.28
C SER A 92 -16.04 -16.94 -5.70
N PRO A 93 -15.38 -17.15 -6.86
CA PRO A 93 -14.38 -16.23 -7.34
C PRO A 93 -15.03 -14.87 -7.59
N ILE A 94 -14.45 -13.80 -7.02
CA ILE A 94 -14.94 -12.45 -7.21
C ILE A 94 -14.46 -11.95 -8.57
N ASN A 95 -15.35 -11.93 -9.57
CA ASN A 95 -15.01 -11.36 -10.87
C ASN A 95 -15.28 -9.85 -10.89
N PRO A 96 -14.48 -9.07 -11.66
CA PRO A 96 -14.70 -7.63 -11.84
C PRO A 96 -16.10 -7.22 -12.31
N ASP A 97 -16.78 -8.08 -13.08
CA ASP A 97 -18.13 -7.80 -13.58
C ASP A 97 -19.20 -7.97 -12.50
N ASP A 98 -19.01 -8.89 -11.55
CA ASP A 98 -19.91 -9.10 -10.42
C ASP A 98 -19.88 -7.89 -9.46
N LEU A 99 -18.73 -7.22 -9.33
CA LEU A 99 -18.58 -6.00 -8.52
C LEU A 99 -19.43 -4.81 -9.01
N LYS A 100 -19.87 -4.83 -10.28
CA LYS A 100 -20.77 -3.79 -10.83
C LYS A 100 -22.19 -3.92 -10.30
N GLN A 101 -22.57 -5.13 -9.87
CA GLN A 101 -23.90 -5.43 -9.34
C GLN A 101 -24.06 -5.00 -7.87
N LEU A 102 -22.94 -4.75 -7.17
CA LEU A 102 -22.90 -4.23 -5.80
C LEU A 102 -23.20 -2.72 -5.79
N VAL A 103 -24.45 -2.34 -6.02
CA VAL A 103 -24.93 -0.96 -6.15
C VAL A 103 -25.05 -0.29 -4.79
N TYR A 104 -25.67 -0.96 -3.83
CA TYR A 104 -25.87 -0.44 -2.48
C TYR A 104 -24.56 -0.34 -1.71
N LEU A 105 -23.67 -1.34 -1.80
CA LEU A 105 -22.31 -1.24 -1.27
C LEU A 105 -21.57 -0.04 -1.87
N GLU A 106 -21.77 0.26 -3.15
CA GLU A 106 -21.18 1.45 -3.77
C GLU A 106 -21.71 2.74 -3.17
N MET A 107 -23.02 2.83 -2.91
CA MET A 107 -23.65 3.97 -2.24
C MET A 107 -23.08 4.17 -0.83
N VAL A 108 -22.88 3.09 -0.08
CA VAL A 108 -22.26 3.10 1.26
C VAL A 108 -20.81 3.60 1.21
N ILE A 109 -20.02 3.14 0.23
CA ILE A 109 -18.63 3.62 0.06
C ILE A 109 -18.62 5.10 -0.30
N LYS A 110 -19.52 5.56 -1.17
CA LYS A 110 -19.62 6.97 -1.56
C LYS A 110 -20.02 7.86 -0.38
N GLU A 111 -20.97 7.42 0.43
CA GLU A 111 -21.37 8.13 1.65
C GLU A 111 -20.25 8.14 2.70
N THR A 112 -19.48 7.05 2.78
CA THR A 112 -18.27 7.00 3.62
C THR A 112 -17.26 8.06 3.18
N LEU A 113 -16.98 8.17 1.88
CA LEU A 113 -16.04 9.14 1.32
C LEU A 113 -16.55 10.58 1.42
N ARG A 114 -17.87 10.78 1.47
CA ARG A 114 -18.49 12.09 1.70
C ARG A 114 -18.24 12.59 3.13
N LEU A 115 -18.50 11.74 4.12
CA LEU A 115 -18.30 12.10 5.52
C LEU A 115 -16.83 12.00 5.96
N CYS A 116 -16.07 11.06 5.41
CA CYS A 116 -14.66 10.84 5.71
C CYS A 116 -13.81 10.88 4.43
N PRO A 117 -13.68 12.05 3.78
CA PRO A 117 -12.85 12.17 2.59
C PRO A 117 -11.38 12.01 2.99
N VAL A 118 -10.72 10.99 2.46
CA VAL A 118 -9.32 10.68 2.83
C VAL A 118 -8.38 11.84 2.53
N ALA A 119 -8.61 12.58 1.44
CA ALA A 119 -7.94 13.85 1.16
C ALA A 119 -8.95 15.00 1.42
N PRO A 120 -8.97 15.59 2.63
CA PRO A 120 -10.04 16.50 3.03
C PRO A 120 -9.92 17.89 2.39
N ASN A 121 -8.71 18.28 1.98
CA ASN A 121 -8.42 19.58 1.40
C ASN A 121 -7.50 19.42 0.19
N ILE A 122 -7.61 20.36 -0.75
CA ILE A 122 -6.73 20.43 -1.91
C ILE A 122 -6.33 21.87 -2.17
N ALA A 123 -5.05 22.09 -2.46
CA ALA A 123 -4.52 23.40 -2.82
C ALA A 123 -4.31 23.52 -4.34
N ARG A 124 -4.54 24.72 -4.88
CA ARG A 124 -4.29 25.10 -6.27
C ARG A 124 -3.67 26.48 -6.34
N GLU A 125 -2.66 26.65 -7.17
CA GLU A 125 -2.10 27.98 -7.46
C GLU A 125 -2.76 28.56 -8.71
N ALA A 126 -3.19 29.81 -8.64
CA ALA A 126 -3.67 30.56 -9.79
C ALA A 126 -2.49 30.91 -10.72
N LEU A 127 -2.38 30.28 -11.89
CA LEU A 127 -1.28 30.52 -12.83
C LEU A 127 -1.40 31.87 -13.57
N GLN A 128 -2.57 32.49 -13.50
CA GLN A 128 -2.91 33.80 -14.05
C GLN A 128 -4.03 34.41 -13.18
N ASP A 129 -4.39 35.66 -13.43
CA ASP A 129 -5.54 36.27 -12.79
C ASP A 129 -6.82 35.50 -13.18
N VAL A 130 -7.61 35.06 -12.20
CA VAL A 130 -8.83 34.29 -12.40
C VAL A 130 -10.01 35.03 -11.79
N LEU A 131 -11.08 35.23 -12.55
CA LEU A 131 -12.33 35.76 -12.01
C LEU A 131 -13.13 34.61 -11.37
N VAL A 132 -13.36 34.68 -10.05
CA VAL A 132 -14.17 33.73 -9.29
C VAL A 132 -15.30 34.51 -8.62
N ASP A 133 -16.53 34.24 -9.03
CA ASP A 133 -17.75 34.88 -8.49
C ASP A 133 -17.66 36.43 -8.41
N GLY A 134 -17.24 37.04 -9.53
CA GLY A 134 -17.07 38.49 -9.63
C GLY A 134 -15.82 39.05 -8.94
N THR A 135 -15.05 38.23 -8.23
CA THR A 135 -13.81 38.62 -7.54
C THR A 135 -12.58 38.18 -8.33
N VAL A 136 -11.64 39.09 -8.56
CA VAL A 136 -10.37 38.75 -9.22
C VAL A 136 -9.42 38.11 -8.21
N VAL A 137 -9.07 36.85 -8.46
CA VAL A 137 -8.02 36.11 -7.77
C VAL A 137 -6.71 36.34 -8.53
N PRO A 138 -5.72 37.06 -7.96
CA PRO A 138 -4.48 37.36 -8.67
C PRO A 138 -3.65 36.13 -8.96
N LYS A 139 -2.84 36.19 -10.02
CA LYS A 139 -1.78 35.23 -10.32
C LYS A 139 -0.87 35.01 -9.11
N GLY A 140 -0.51 33.75 -8.87
CA GLY A 140 0.32 33.29 -7.75
C GLY A 140 -0.46 33.03 -6.46
N THR A 141 -1.78 33.30 -6.43
CA THR A 141 -2.60 33.03 -5.25
C THR A 141 -2.81 31.53 -5.06
N ILE A 142 -2.52 31.01 -3.86
CA ILE A 142 -2.85 29.64 -3.47
C ILE A 142 -4.29 29.61 -2.95
N MET A 143 -5.17 28.96 -3.71
CA MET A 143 -6.54 28.66 -3.31
C MET A 143 -6.60 27.29 -2.63
N LEU A 144 -7.10 27.26 -1.40
CA LEU A 144 -7.39 26.02 -0.68
C LEU A 144 -8.89 25.70 -0.80
N MET A 145 -9.21 24.54 -1.34
CA MET A 145 -10.57 24.02 -1.42
C MET A 145 -10.73 22.89 -0.41
N SER A 146 -11.74 23.00 0.45
CA SER A 146 -12.06 21.96 1.44
C SER A 146 -13.16 21.05 0.91
N PHE A 147 -12.80 19.82 0.55
CA PHE A 147 -13.77 18.77 0.23
C PHE A 147 -14.56 18.37 1.47
N TYR A 148 -13.90 18.33 2.63
CA TYR A 148 -14.55 18.04 3.90
C TYR A 148 -15.71 18.99 4.20
N ALA A 149 -15.52 20.30 4.01
CA ALA A 149 -16.57 21.29 4.19
C ALA A 149 -17.61 21.27 3.06
N LEU A 150 -17.16 21.14 1.80
CA LEU A 150 -18.03 21.04 0.63
C LEU A 150 -19.04 19.90 0.75
N HIS A 151 -18.59 18.74 1.24
CA HIS A 151 -19.41 17.54 1.40
C HIS A 151 -20.41 17.62 2.55
N ARG A 152 -20.39 18.71 3.33
CA ARG A 152 -21.29 19.00 4.47
C ARG A 152 -22.16 20.24 4.27
N ARG A 153 -22.09 20.83 3.07
CA ARG A 153 -22.90 22.00 2.73
C ARG A 153 -24.39 21.65 2.73
N ILE A 154 -25.15 22.29 3.62
CA ILE A 154 -26.59 22.08 3.77
C ILE A 154 -27.35 22.44 2.49
N ASP A 155 -26.89 23.45 1.74
CA ASP A 155 -27.50 23.83 0.46
C ASP A 155 -27.30 22.78 -0.66
N ILE A 156 -26.36 21.83 -0.49
CA ILE A 156 -26.09 20.74 -1.44
C ILE A 156 -26.65 19.40 -0.93
N TRP A 157 -26.51 19.13 0.36
CA TRP A 157 -26.78 17.82 0.99
C TRP A 157 -28.03 17.82 1.89
N GLY A 158 -28.71 18.96 2.02
CA GLY A 158 -29.92 19.12 2.84
C GLY A 158 -29.62 19.18 4.35
N ASP A 159 -30.68 19.21 5.15
CA ASP A 159 -30.58 19.35 6.62
C ASP A 159 -29.91 18.15 7.29
N SER A 160 -29.89 16.99 6.62
CA SER A 160 -29.19 15.77 7.05
C SER A 160 -27.76 15.68 6.53
N ALA A 161 -27.13 16.79 6.13
CA ALA A 161 -25.76 16.82 5.59
C ALA A 161 -24.70 16.20 6.52
N GLU A 162 -24.96 16.13 7.83
CA GLU A 162 -24.04 15.54 8.80
C GLU A 162 -24.31 14.05 9.09
N GLU A 163 -25.44 13.53 8.60
CA GLU A 163 -25.88 12.16 8.86
C GLU A 163 -25.37 11.20 7.79
N PHE A 164 -25.07 9.97 8.18
CA PHE A 164 -24.63 8.93 7.25
C PHE A 164 -25.86 8.29 6.58
N ASP A 165 -26.16 8.74 5.36
CA ASP A 165 -27.29 8.23 4.56
C ASP A 165 -26.80 7.79 3.17
N PRO A 166 -26.60 6.48 2.94
CA PRO A 166 -26.24 5.95 1.62
C PRO A 166 -27.25 6.32 0.52
N GLU A 167 -28.52 6.54 0.85
CA GLU A 167 -29.56 6.92 -0.11
C GLU A 167 -29.27 8.30 -0.74
N ASN A 168 -28.36 9.10 -0.19
CA ASN A 168 -27.81 10.29 -0.87
C ASN A 168 -27.20 9.97 -2.24
N PHE A 169 -26.82 8.73 -2.51
CA PHE A 169 -26.27 8.29 -3.79
C PHE A 169 -27.25 7.44 -4.62
N ASP A 170 -28.51 7.35 -4.19
CA ASP A 170 -29.58 6.83 -5.03
C ASP A 170 -29.71 7.67 -6.32
N GLN A 171 -30.17 7.04 -7.41
CA GLN A 171 -30.18 7.68 -8.71
C GLN A 171 -31.08 8.91 -8.76
N ASP A 172 -32.20 8.91 -8.05
CA ASP A 172 -33.15 10.01 -8.10
C ASP A 172 -32.70 11.18 -7.22
N ARG A 173 -32.10 10.91 -6.06
CA ARG A 173 -31.53 11.96 -5.18
C ARG A 173 -30.24 12.55 -5.73
N ALA A 174 -29.45 11.79 -6.47
CA ALA A 174 -28.20 12.26 -7.05
C ALA A 174 -28.40 13.14 -8.31
N LYS A 175 -29.50 12.98 -9.06
CA LYS A 175 -29.76 13.70 -10.32
C LYS A 175 -29.79 15.22 -10.19
N SER A 176 -30.32 15.74 -9.08
CA SER A 176 -30.46 17.19 -8.83
C SER A 176 -29.18 17.83 -8.28
N ARG A 177 -28.17 17.02 -7.92
CA ARG A 177 -26.93 17.51 -7.31
C ARG A 177 -26.01 18.13 -8.36
N HIS A 178 -25.46 19.29 -8.03
CA HIS A 178 -24.44 19.91 -8.88
C HIS A 178 -23.25 18.94 -9.08
N PRO A 179 -22.70 18.81 -10.30
CA PRO A 179 -21.62 17.85 -10.60
C PRO A 179 -20.36 17.99 -9.73
N PHE A 180 -20.08 19.19 -9.22
CA PHE A 180 -18.97 19.47 -8.30
C PHE A 180 -19.37 19.47 -6.81
N GLY A 181 -20.58 19.02 -6.47
CA GLY A 181 -21.05 18.90 -5.07
C GLY A 181 -20.49 17.69 -4.32
N TYR A 182 -19.93 16.72 -5.05
CA TYR A 182 -19.29 15.52 -4.51
C TYR A 182 -17.96 15.28 -5.25
N LEU A 183 -16.85 15.36 -4.53
CA LEU A 183 -15.48 15.36 -5.07
C LEU A 183 -14.53 14.48 -4.25
N PRO A 184 -14.85 13.20 -4.00
CA PRO A 184 -14.00 12.29 -3.22
C PRO A 184 -12.64 12.02 -3.91
N PHE A 185 -12.58 12.26 -5.22
CA PHE A 185 -11.44 11.97 -6.09
C PHE A 185 -11.00 13.21 -6.90
N SER A 186 -11.28 14.42 -6.39
CA SER A 186 -11.09 15.69 -7.13
C SER A 186 -11.95 15.76 -8.41
N GLY A 187 -11.80 16.81 -9.21
CA GLY A 187 -12.53 17.02 -10.46
C GLY A 187 -11.71 17.81 -11.50
N GLY A 188 -12.19 17.84 -12.75
CA GLY A 188 -11.52 18.52 -13.86
C GLY A 188 -10.33 17.75 -14.44
N SER A 189 -9.41 18.45 -15.12
CA SER A 189 -8.24 17.87 -15.81
C SER A 189 -7.17 17.27 -14.89
N ARG A 190 -7.31 17.47 -13.57
CA ARG A 190 -6.45 16.93 -12.51
C ARG A 190 -7.30 16.18 -11.46
N ASN A 191 -8.21 15.33 -11.94
CA ASN A 191 -8.92 14.35 -11.12
C ASN A 191 -8.02 13.14 -10.80
N CYS A 192 -8.45 12.27 -9.88
CA CYS A 192 -7.71 11.05 -9.54
C CYS A 192 -7.54 10.17 -10.78
N ILE A 193 -6.32 9.67 -10.99
CA ILE A 193 -5.93 8.86 -12.16
C ILE A 193 -6.67 7.52 -12.26
N GLY A 194 -7.27 7.04 -11.17
CA GLY A 194 -8.13 5.85 -11.16
C GLY A 194 -9.49 6.02 -11.86
N MET A 195 -9.80 7.22 -12.37
CA MET A 195 -10.98 7.52 -13.16
C MET A 195 -10.79 7.21 -14.66
N LYS A 196 -11.79 6.63 -15.32
CA LYS A 196 -11.85 6.59 -16.78
C LYS A 196 -12.48 7.88 -17.30
N LEU A 197 -11.76 8.63 -18.15
CA LEU A 197 -12.39 9.60 -19.06
C LEU A 197 -13.02 8.80 -20.20
N ASP A 198 -14.34 8.84 -20.32
CA ASP A 198 -15.00 8.31 -21.52
C ASP A 198 -14.71 9.26 -22.68
N LYS A 199 -13.84 8.84 -23.62
CA LYS A 199 -13.40 9.65 -24.77
C LYS A 199 -14.55 10.03 -25.72
N LYS A 200 -15.74 9.43 -25.59
CA LYS A 200 -16.92 9.81 -26.39
C LYS A 200 -17.73 10.97 -25.82
N CYS A 201 -17.52 11.35 -24.57
CA CYS A 201 -18.28 12.41 -23.92
C CYS A 201 -17.43 13.68 -23.75
N ASN A 202 -17.17 14.36 -24.86
CA ASN A 202 -16.75 15.78 -24.86
C ASN A 202 -17.92 16.73 -24.50
N HIS A 203 -19.00 16.21 -23.93
CA HIS A 203 -20.07 17.00 -23.34
C HIS A 203 -20.15 16.68 -21.86
N HIS A 204 -20.02 17.75 -21.06
CA HIS A 204 -20.54 17.80 -19.72
C HIS A 204 -21.96 17.18 -19.69
N LEU A 205 -22.25 16.41 -18.64
CA LEU A 205 -23.61 16.03 -18.23
C LEU A 205 -24.29 14.92 -19.04
N THR A 206 -23.87 13.66 -18.92
CA THR A 206 -24.83 12.54 -18.97
C THR A 206 -24.38 11.39 -18.07
N ASN A 207 -25.03 11.30 -16.92
CA ASN A 207 -25.05 10.23 -15.92
C ASN A 207 -23.82 10.09 -14.97
N PRO A 208 -23.85 10.75 -13.79
CA PRO A 208 -22.82 10.63 -12.75
C PRO A 208 -22.61 9.20 -12.21
N LEU A 209 -23.51 8.27 -12.55
CA LEU A 209 -23.53 6.90 -12.04
C LEU A 209 -22.73 5.92 -12.90
N SER A 210 -22.40 6.24 -14.16
CA SER A 210 -21.73 5.31 -15.09
C SER A 210 -20.29 5.68 -15.45
N ALA A 211 -19.75 6.78 -14.93
CA ALA A 211 -18.39 7.24 -15.23
C ALA A 211 -17.30 6.52 -14.38
N GLY A 212 -16.91 5.32 -14.82
CA GLY A 212 -15.58 4.70 -14.67
C GLY A 212 -14.76 4.93 -13.39
N TRP A 213 -15.09 4.21 -12.30
CA TRP A 213 -14.33 4.17 -11.05
C TRP A 213 -13.62 2.83 -10.85
N ARG A 214 -12.62 2.47 -11.69
CA ARG A 214 -12.18 1.07 -11.74
C ARG A 214 -11.32 0.65 -10.54
N TYR A 215 -10.11 1.16 -10.38
CA TYR A 215 -9.15 0.47 -9.51
C TYR A 215 -9.41 0.62 -8.00
N ALA A 216 -9.55 1.85 -7.49
CA ALA A 216 -9.73 2.09 -6.05
C ALA A 216 -11.08 1.60 -5.52
N MET A 217 -12.17 1.82 -6.27
CA MET A 217 -13.48 1.31 -5.86
C MET A 217 -13.58 -0.20 -6.00
N MET A 218 -12.96 -0.82 -7.04
CA MET A 218 -12.93 -2.28 -7.11
C MET A 218 -12.13 -2.88 -5.94
N SER A 219 -10.96 -2.34 -5.60
CA SER A 219 -10.18 -2.85 -4.47
C SER A 219 -10.92 -2.70 -3.15
N VAL A 220 -11.56 -1.54 -2.91
CA VAL A 220 -12.39 -1.31 -1.72
C VAL A 220 -13.59 -2.26 -1.68
N LYS A 221 -14.30 -2.45 -2.81
CA LYS A 221 -15.43 -3.40 -2.88
C LYS A 221 -14.97 -4.84 -2.62
N ILE A 222 -13.86 -5.29 -3.21
CA ILE A 222 -13.32 -6.65 -2.98
C ILE A 222 -13.03 -6.86 -1.48
N MET A 223 -12.31 -5.92 -0.86
CA MET A 223 -11.99 -6.00 0.57
C MET A 223 -13.26 -6.01 1.44
N LEU A 224 -14.22 -5.13 1.15
CA LEU A 224 -15.48 -5.07 1.89
C LEU A 224 -16.38 -6.29 1.67
N VAL A 225 -16.37 -6.88 0.47
CA VAL A 225 -17.07 -8.15 0.19
C VAL A 225 -16.54 -9.24 1.11
N HIS A 226 -15.22 -9.43 1.16
CA HIS A 226 -14.61 -10.43 2.05
C HIS A 226 -14.93 -10.16 3.53
N LEU A 227 -14.83 -8.90 3.96
CA LEU A 227 -15.05 -8.54 5.36
C LEU A 227 -16.52 -8.70 5.79
N VAL A 228 -17.47 -8.12 5.05
CA VAL A 228 -18.88 -8.10 5.44
C VAL A 228 -19.52 -9.48 5.28
N ARG A 229 -19.04 -10.29 4.33
CA ARG A 229 -19.47 -11.67 4.15
C ARG A 229 -19.15 -12.54 5.37
N GLU A 230 -17.91 -12.47 5.85
CA GLU A 230 -17.42 -13.36 6.90
C GLU A 230 -17.75 -12.83 8.30
N PHE A 231 -17.82 -11.51 8.45
CA PHE A 231 -17.91 -10.84 9.75
C PHE A 231 -19.14 -9.95 9.85
N LYS A 232 -19.76 -9.98 11.03
CA LYS A 232 -20.69 -8.96 11.48
C LYS A 232 -19.90 -7.92 12.28
N LEU A 233 -19.89 -6.70 11.79
CA LEU A 233 -19.15 -5.58 12.38
C LEU A 233 -20.03 -4.89 13.43
N SER A 234 -19.46 -4.50 14.56
CA SER A 234 -20.16 -3.76 15.62
C SER A 234 -19.21 -2.78 16.31
N THR A 235 -19.72 -1.71 16.89
CA THR A 235 -18.90 -0.74 17.62
C THR A 235 -19.68 -0.11 18.76
N LYS A 236 -18.96 0.34 19.78
CA LYS A 236 -19.51 1.20 20.85
C LYS A 236 -19.39 2.68 20.51
N LEU A 237 -18.61 3.03 19.49
CA LEU A 237 -18.44 4.41 19.06
C LEU A 237 -19.72 4.91 18.40
N THR A 238 -20.08 6.14 18.71
CA THR A 238 -21.14 6.88 18.03
C THR A 238 -20.52 7.97 17.16
N ARG A 239 -21.32 8.60 16.29
CA ARG A 239 -20.87 9.72 15.46
C ARG A 239 -20.30 10.87 16.30
N GLN A 240 -20.84 11.09 17.52
CA GLN A 240 -20.41 12.15 18.43
C GLN A 240 -19.03 11.88 19.04
N ASP A 241 -18.58 10.62 19.03
CA ASP A 241 -17.26 10.22 19.53
C ASP A 241 -16.16 10.42 18.48
N LEU A 242 -16.53 10.63 17.21
CA LEU A 242 -15.57 10.82 16.13
C LEU A 242 -14.81 12.13 16.35
N ARG A 243 -13.49 12.03 16.41
CA ARG A 243 -12.56 13.17 16.39
C ARG A 243 -11.68 13.01 15.18
N TYR A 244 -11.54 14.05 14.37
CA TYR A 244 -10.73 14.01 13.16
C TYR A 244 -9.43 14.79 13.33
N ARG A 245 -8.34 14.24 12.82
CA ARG A 245 -7.06 14.93 12.70
C ARG A 245 -6.80 15.24 11.23
N PHE A 246 -6.64 16.53 10.92
CA PHE A 246 -6.32 17.01 9.58
C PHE A 246 -4.81 17.02 9.37
N ASP A 247 -4.26 15.93 8.85
CA ASP A 247 -2.91 15.88 8.26
C ASP A 247 -3.04 15.93 6.70
N MET A 248 -2.00 15.56 5.94
CA MET A 248 -2.15 15.40 4.47
C MET A 248 -3.30 14.45 4.09
N THR A 249 -3.63 13.50 4.97
CA THR A 249 -4.84 12.68 4.91
C THR A 249 -5.71 12.90 6.15
N LEU A 250 -7.03 12.77 6.00
CA LEU A 250 -7.98 12.79 7.10
C LEU A 250 -7.90 11.45 7.83
N LYS A 251 -7.57 11.49 9.12
CA LYS A 251 -7.54 10.30 9.98
C LYS A 251 -8.46 10.50 11.18
N LEU A 252 -9.04 9.41 11.67
CA LEU A 252 -9.71 9.40 12.96
C LEU A 252 -8.63 9.56 14.05
N ALA A 253 -8.85 10.48 14.99
CA ALA A 253 -7.95 10.75 16.11
C ALA A 253 -8.15 9.77 17.28
N ILE A 254 -9.22 8.97 17.23
CA ILE A 254 -9.49 7.80 18.07
C ILE A 254 -9.49 6.59 17.13
N GLU A 255 -9.02 5.41 17.55
CA GLU A 255 -8.98 4.21 16.70
C GLU A 255 -10.36 3.83 16.13
N HIS A 256 -10.39 3.19 14.95
CA HIS A 256 -11.60 2.59 14.40
C HIS A 256 -11.97 1.36 15.25
N LEU A 257 -12.61 1.56 16.41
CA LEU A 257 -12.99 0.50 17.34
C LEU A 257 -14.09 -0.39 16.72
N ILE A 258 -13.70 -1.38 15.94
CA ILE A 258 -14.62 -2.31 15.26
C ILE A 258 -14.47 -3.69 15.91
N ILE A 259 -15.57 -4.22 16.44
CA ILE A 259 -15.70 -5.56 16.99
C ILE A 259 -16.32 -6.45 15.91
N ASN A 260 -15.61 -7.50 15.53
CA ASN A 260 -16.04 -8.44 14.49
C ASN A 260 -16.50 -9.75 15.13
N GLU A 261 -17.72 -10.17 14.86
CA GLU A 261 -18.21 -11.52 15.20
C GLU A 261 -18.38 -12.32 13.90
N ARG A 262 -17.82 -13.53 13.85
CA ARG A 262 -17.97 -14.41 12.66
C ARG A 262 -19.45 -14.77 12.50
N ARG A 263 -20.02 -14.59 11.31
CA ARG A 263 -21.45 -14.85 11.05
C ARG A 263 -21.72 -16.37 11.18
N GLN A 264 -22.68 -16.78 12.03
CA GLN A 264 -22.97 -18.19 12.35
C GLN A 264 -23.50 -19.02 11.16
N LEU A 265 -24.02 -18.39 10.10
CA LEU A 265 -24.67 -19.07 8.96
C LEU A 265 -23.75 -19.97 8.13
N LEU A 266 -22.44 -20.00 8.39
CA LEU A 266 -21.46 -20.82 7.66
C LEU A 266 -20.88 -21.98 8.49
N LEU A 267 -21.34 -22.18 9.72
CA LEU A 267 -20.90 -23.31 10.57
C LEU A 267 -21.58 -24.64 10.20
N GLU A 268 -22.67 -24.62 9.44
CA GLU A 268 -23.39 -25.85 9.04
C GLU A 268 -22.72 -26.57 7.85
N ASP A 269 -21.94 -25.86 7.02
CA ASP A 269 -21.24 -26.46 5.87
C ASP A 269 -19.92 -27.15 6.25
N GLU A 270 -19.24 -26.72 7.32
CA GLU A 270 -17.96 -27.32 7.77
C GLU A 270 -18.15 -28.65 8.55
N TYR A 271 -19.38 -29.00 8.95
CA TYR A 271 -19.65 -30.22 9.75
C TYR A 271 -20.24 -31.40 8.97
N ASN A 272 -20.61 -31.23 7.70
CA ASN A 272 -21.28 -32.27 6.89
C ASN A 272 -20.46 -32.80 5.70
N SER A 273 -19.19 -32.40 5.54
CA SER A 273 -18.29 -32.98 4.54
C SER A 273 -17.20 -33.82 5.19
N GLN A 274 -17.61 -34.92 5.84
CA GLN A 274 -16.76 -36.08 6.11
C GLN A 274 -17.33 -37.25 5.32
N ASP A 275 -16.79 -37.44 4.11
CA ASP A 275 -16.64 -38.71 3.38
C ASP A 275 -16.54 -38.38 1.88
N ASP A 276 -15.31 -38.21 1.39
CA ASP A 276 -14.87 -38.97 0.22
C ASP A 276 -13.34 -38.88 0.11
N SER A 277 -12.72 -40.06 0.12
CA SER A 277 -11.31 -40.32 -0.05
C SER A 277 -10.81 -39.98 -1.46
N ASP A 278 -9.53 -39.63 -1.53
CA ASP A 278 -8.68 -39.54 -2.73
C ASP A 278 -8.62 -38.18 -3.46
N SER A 279 -7.84 -37.25 -2.89
CA SER A 279 -6.96 -36.38 -3.69
C SER A 279 -5.76 -35.90 -2.86
N GLU A 280 -4.58 -36.43 -3.17
CA GLU A 280 -3.29 -35.89 -2.76
C GLU A 280 -3.04 -34.55 -3.49
N ASP A 281 -3.46 -33.41 -2.92
CA ASP A 281 -2.76 -32.10 -3.02
C ASP A 281 -3.46 -30.98 -2.22
N ILE A 282 -3.90 -31.25 -0.99
CA ILE A 282 -4.32 -30.17 -0.08
C ILE A 282 -3.06 -29.63 0.59
N CYS A 283 -2.53 -28.53 0.06
CA CYS A 283 -1.59 -27.68 0.78
C CYS A 283 -2.25 -27.31 2.12
N GLU A 284 -1.85 -27.94 3.22
CA GLU A 284 -2.25 -27.54 4.57
C GLU A 284 -1.98 -26.04 4.72
N GLN A 285 -3.03 -25.22 4.69
CA GLN A 285 -2.91 -23.78 4.80
C GLN A 285 -2.30 -23.45 6.16
N LEU A 286 -1.01 -23.13 6.14
CA LEU A 286 -0.30 -22.66 7.33
C LEU A 286 -1.05 -21.47 7.93
N PRO A 287 -1.28 -21.45 9.26
CA PRO A 287 -2.06 -20.40 9.90
C PRO A 287 -1.39 -19.04 9.68
N THR A 288 -2.15 -18.08 9.17
CA THR A 288 -1.70 -16.71 9.00
C THR A 288 -1.43 -16.07 10.36
N ILE A 289 -0.74 -14.92 10.38
CA ILE A 289 -0.54 -14.20 11.64
C ILE A 289 -1.86 -13.74 12.27
N ILE A 290 -2.91 -13.53 11.47
CA ILE A 290 -4.26 -13.23 11.96
C ILE A 290 -4.86 -14.48 12.62
N ASP A 291 -4.70 -15.66 12.02
CA ASP A 291 -5.14 -16.92 12.62
C ASP A 291 -4.42 -17.20 13.95
N GLN A 292 -3.13 -16.82 14.05
CA GLN A 292 -2.37 -16.92 15.29
C GLN A 292 -2.90 -15.95 16.35
N LEU A 293 -3.08 -14.66 16.01
CA LEU A 293 -3.62 -13.66 16.94
C LEU A 293 -5.03 -14.02 17.44
N LEU A 294 -5.84 -14.70 16.63
CA LEU A 294 -7.18 -15.19 17.01
C LEU A 294 -7.15 -16.38 17.96
N ARG A 295 -6.05 -17.14 18.01
CA ARG A 295 -5.89 -18.35 18.84
C ARG A 295 -5.10 -18.08 20.12
N GLU A 296 -4.29 -17.03 20.13
CA GLU A 296 -3.42 -16.69 21.26
C GLU A 296 -4.17 -15.99 22.41
N SER A 297 -3.63 -16.13 23.62
CA SER A 297 -4.15 -15.48 24.82
C SER A 297 -3.02 -14.97 25.71
N VAL A 298 -3.22 -13.83 26.36
CA VAL A 298 -2.29 -13.26 27.35
C VAL A 298 -2.94 -13.35 28.72
N ASP A 299 -2.26 -13.96 29.69
CA ASP A 299 -2.77 -14.20 31.05
C ASP A 299 -4.14 -14.94 31.07
N GLY A 300 -4.34 -15.85 30.11
CA GLY A 300 -5.58 -16.62 29.98
C GLY A 300 -6.76 -15.84 29.38
N LYS A 301 -6.53 -14.61 28.88
CA LYS A 301 -7.53 -13.82 28.17
C LYS A 301 -7.19 -13.76 26.68
N PRO A 302 -8.12 -14.14 25.79
CA PRO A 302 -7.89 -13.97 24.36
C PRO A 302 -7.75 -12.49 24.03
N PHE A 303 -7.00 -12.19 22.97
CA PHE A 303 -6.97 -10.83 22.43
C PHE A 303 -8.38 -10.38 22.08
N THR A 304 -8.70 -9.15 22.45
CA THR A 304 -9.91 -8.49 21.96
C THR A 304 -9.76 -8.21 20.47
N ASN A 305 -10.89 -8.13 19.75
CA ASN A 305 -10.87 -7.78 18.33
C ASN A 305 -10.14 -6.46 18.04
N ALA A 306 -10.18 -5.50 18.97
CA ALA A 306 -9.42 -4.25 18.86
C ALA A 306 -7.91 -4.50 18.91
N GLU A 307 -7.44 -5.27 19.89
CA GLU A 307 -6.02 -5.61 20.00
C GLU A 307 -5.53 -6.40 18.77
N ILE A 308 -6.34 -7.30 18.22
CA ILE A 308 -6.00 -8.03 16.99
C ILE A 308 -5.87 -7.06 15.81
N ALA A 309 -6.82 -6.14 15.63
CA ALA A 309 -6.78 -5.14 14.58
C ALA A 309 -5.53 -4.23 14.71
N ASP A 310 -5.23 -3.74 15.91
CA ASP A 310 -4.09 -2.84 16.17
C ASP A 310 -2.76 -3.54 15.91
N ASN A 311 -2.64 -4.81 16.33
CA ASN A 311 -1.46 -5.63 16.03
C ASN A 311 -1.33 -5.85 14.52
N ALA A 312 -2.44 -6.16 13.82
CA ALA A 312 -2.44 -6.33 12.37
C ALA A 312 -2.01 -5.04 11.63
N TYR A 313 -2.58 -3.88 11.99
CA TYR A 313 -2.21 -2.59 11.41
C TYR A 313 -0.73 -2.25 11.68
N THR A 314 -0.26 -2.49 12.90
CA THR A 314 1.14 -2.26 13.28
C THR A 314 2.10 -3.11 12.45
N ILE A 315 1.76 -4.39 12.22
CA ILE A 315 2.57 -5.31 11.41
C ILE A 315 2.58 -4.88 9.94
N ILE A 316 1.42 -4.54 9.36
CA ILE A 316 1.31 -4.10 7.96
C ILE A 316 2.11 -2.81 7.74
N LEU A 317 1.94 -1.81 8.63
CA LEU A 317 2.66 -0.54 8.57
C LEU A 317 4.18 -0.75 8.70
N GLY A 318 4.60 -1.56 9.69
CA GLY A 318 6.01 -1.84 9.93
C GLY A 318 6.67 -2.74 8.88
N GLY A 319 5.89 -3.56 8.17
CA GLY A 319 6.38 -4.54 7.21
C GLY A 319 6.49 -4.03 5.78
N ASN A 320 5.65 -3.08 5.36
CA ASN A 320 5.53 -2.70 3.95
C ASN A 320 6.60 -1.70 3.49
N GLU A 321 6.48 -0.43 3.91
CA GLU A 321 7.38 0.63 3.45
C GLU A 321 8.86 0.35 3.75
N PRO A 322 9.26 -0.15 4.95
CA PRO A 322 10.65 -0.48 5.22
C PRO A 322 11.22 -1.56 4.30
N THR A 323 10.43 -2.58 3.97
CA THR A 323 10.86 -3.66 3.06
C THR A 323 11.04 -3.12 1.64
N ALA A 324 10.09 -2.33 1.14
CA ALA A 324 10.17 -1.71 -0.18
C ALA A 324 11.40 -0.78 -0.31
N LEU A 325 11.64 0.07 0.69
CA LEU A 325 12.82 0.94 0.73
C LEU A 325 14.13 0.14 0.81
N SER A 326 14.14 -0.99 1.51
CA SER A 326 15.33 -1.86 1.58
C SER A 326 15.69 -2.43 0.21
N VAL A 327 14.70 -2.94 -0.54
CA VAL A 327 14.89 -3.42 -1.92
C VAL A 327 15.35 -2.28 -2.83
N ALA A 328 14.64 -1.13 -2.81
CA ALA A 328 14.96 0.00 -3.67
C ALA A 328 16.37 0.55 -3.43
N ASN A 329 16.77 0.71 -2.17
CA ASN A 329 18.11 1.17 -1.80
C ASN A 329 19.19 0.14 -2.20
N ALA A 330 18.93 -1.16 -1.98
CA ALA A 330 19.86 -2.22 -2.40
C ALA A 330 20.05 -2.20 -3.93
N CYS A 331 18.97 -2.12 -4.69
CA CYS A 331 19.02 -2.00 -6.15
C CYS A 331 19.82 -0.77 -6.59
N LEU A 332 19.63 0.38 -5.93
CA LEU A 332 20.39 1.59 -6.24
C LEU A 332 21.88 1.43 -5.96
N PHE A 333 22.26 0.86 -4.82
CA PHE A 333 23.67 0.59 -4.53
C PHE A 333 24.26 -0.43 -5.51
N LEU A 334 23.53 -1.48 -5.87
CA LEU A 334 23.97 -2.42 -6.89
C LEU A 334 24.17 -1.75 -8.26
N ALA A 335 23.32 -0.80 -8.62
CA ALA A 335 23.48 0.01 -9.83
C ALA A 335 24.70 0.94 -9.77
N LEU A 336 24.95 1.57 -8.61
CA LEU A 336 26.10 2.46 -8.36
C LEU A 336 27.44 1.72 -8.31
N TYR A 337 27.44 0.43 -7.92
CA TYR A 337 28.64 -0.38 -7.74
C TYR A 337 28.60 -1.67 -8.59
N PRO A 338 28.86 -1.57 -9.91
CA PRO A 338 28.76 -2.71 -10.84
C PRO A 338 29.63 -3.91 -10.46
N ARG A 339 30.78 -3.68 -9.82
CA ARG A 339 31.66 -4.77 -9.32
C ARG A 339 30.98 -5.59 -8.23
N VAL A 340 30.29 -4.93 -7.29
CA VAL A 340 29.52 -5.60 -6.24
C VAL A 340 28.35 -6.35 -6.84
N GLN A 341 27.63 -5.74 -7.78
CA GLN A 341 26.52 -6.39 -8.48
C GLN A 341 26.97 -7.64 -9.25
N GLN A 342 28.11 -7.59 -9.93
CA GLN A 342 28.61 -8.74 -10.67
C GLN A 342 29.03 -9.88 -9.73
N LYS A 343 29.67 -9.56 -8.60
CA LYS A 343 30.03 -10.56 -7.60
C LYS A 343 28.79 -11.21 -6.99
N LEU A 344 27.77 -10.42 -6.68
CA LEU A 344 26.48 -10.93 -6.18
C LEU A 344 25.78 -11.81 -7.22
N TYR A 345 25.74 -11.38 -8.48
CA TYR A 345 25.19 -12.19 -9.57
C TYR A 345 25.89 -13.55 -9.68
N ASN A 346 27.22 -13.58 -9.60
CA ASN A 346 27.99 -14.82 -9.69
C ASN A 346 27.66 -15.78 -8.53
N GLU A 347 27.55 -15.27 -7.29
CA GLU A 347 27.13 -16.08 -6.13
C GLU A 347 25.74 -16.68 -6.37
N ILE A 348 24.76 -15.85 -6.73
CA ILE A 348 23.39 -16.31 -6.94
C ILE A 348 23.31 -17.31 -8.09
N ALA A 349 24.01 -17.08 -9.20
CA ALA A 349 24.03 -17.99 -10.34
C ALA A 349 24.72 -19.32 -10.04
N GLN A 350 25.71 -19.34 -9.15
CA GLN A 350 26.38 -20.56 -8.72
C GLN A 350 25.47 -21.44 -7.84
N ILE A 351 24.71 -20.81 -6.94
CA ILE A 351 23.87 -21.51 -5.96
C ILE A 351 22.48 -21.83 -6.52
N ILE A 352 21.98 -20.95 -7.39
CA ILE A 352 20.69 -21.05 -8.07
C ILE A 352 20.94 -21.03 -9.58
N PRO A 353 21.45 -22.14 -10.15
CA PRO A 353 21.82 -22.21 -11.56
C PRO A 353 20.62 -22.05 -12.49
N ASP A 354 19.48 -22.66 -12.13
CA ASP A 354 18.23 -22.52 -12.87
C ASP A 354 17.35 -21.42 -12.29
N LYS A 355 16.93 -20.48 -13.15
CA LYS A 355 15.97 -19.41 -12.82
C LYS A 355 14.61 -19.97 -12.37
N SER A 356 14.22 -21.17 -12.81
CA SER A 356 12.95 -21.81 -12.40
C SER A 356 12.97 -22.42 -11.00
N CYS A 357 14.16 -22.56 -10.39
CA CYS A 357 14.32 -23.24 -9.11
C CYS A 357 13.54 -22.52 -7.99
N ASN A 358 12.94 -23.33 -7.11
CA ASN A 358 12.26 -22.85 -5.91
C ASN A 358 13.30 -22.35 -4.90
N ILE A 359 13.10 -21.14 -4.40
CA ILE A 359 13.96 -20.56 -3.37
C ILE A 359 13.51 -21.10 -2.02
N THR A 360 14.35 -21.93 -1.39
CA THR A 360 14.08 -22.50 -0.07
C THR A 360 14.76 -21.70 1.03
N GLN A 361 14.41 -21.98 2.30
CA GLN A 361 15.11 -21.37 3.44
C GLN A 361 16.60 -21.74 3.45
N GLN A 362 16.97 -22.97 3.07
CA GLN A 362 18.36 -23.40 2.95
C GLN A 362 19.09 -22.58 1.89
N THR A 363 18.48 -22.40 0.72
CA THR A 363 19.02 -21.55 -0.35
C THR A 363 19.34 -20.13 0.13
N LEU A 364 18.49 -19.55 0.99
CA LEU A 364 18.70 -18.21 1.56
C LEU A 364 19.82 -18.14 2.59
N GLN A 365 20.17 -19.26 3.23
CA GLN A 365 21.30 -19.37 4.17
C GLN A 365 22.63 -19.52 3.42
N ASP A 366 22.61 -20.15 2.25
CA ASP A 366 23.80 -20.41 1.45
C ASP A 366 24.27 -19.18 0.64
N LEU A 367 23.66 -17.99 0.81
CA LEU A 367 24.00 -16.75 0.08
C LEU A 367 24.68 -15.70 0.99
N PRO A 368 25.93 -15.94 1.46
CA PRO A 368 26.61 -15.06 2.42
C PRO A 368 26.96 -13.67 1.85
N TYR A 369 27.25 -13.55 0.56
CA TYR A 369 27.55 -12.26 -0.06
C TYR A 369 26.28 -11.42 -0.24
N LEU A 370 25.14 -12.04 -0.57
CA LEU A 370 23.84 -11.36 -0.48
C LEU A 370 23.56 -10.81 0.92
N ASP A 371 23.88 -11.57 1.97
CA ASP A 371 23.77 -11.09 3.36
C ASP A 371 24.64 -9.87 3.62
N MET A 372 25.88 -9.89 3.14
CA MET A 372 26.81 -8.76 3.28
C MET A 372 26.32 -7.52 2.52
N VAL A 373 25.82 -7.69 1.29
CA VAL A 373 25.22 -6.60 0.50
C VAL A 373 24.02 -5.98 1.20
N LEU A 374 23.12 -6.81 1.74
CA LEU A 374 21.94 -6.33 2.46
C LEU A 374 22.33 -5.61 3.75
N LYS A 375 23.29 -6.15 4.51
CA LYS A 375 23.77 -5.50 5.73
C LYS A 375 24.40 -4.14 5.45
N GLU A 376 25.23 -4.04 4.43
CA GLU A 376 25.85 -2.76 4.03
C GLU A 376 24.82 -1.77 3.49
N THR A 377 23.79 -2.26 2.79
CA THR A 377 22.66 -1.42 2.36
C THR A 377 21.95 -0.82 3.56
N LEU A 378 21.61 -1.63 4.57
CA LEU A 378 20.90 -1.17 5.77
C LEU A 378 21.77 -0.31 6.70
N ARG A 379 23.10 -0.48 6.65
CA ARG A 379 24.05 0.39 7.35
C ARG A 379 24.05 1.80 6.76
N LEU A 380 24.17 1.92 5.44
CA LEU A 380 24.17 3.22 4.78
C LEU A 380 22.78 3.83 4.72
N CYS A 381 21.75 3.03 4.47
CA CYS A 381 20.37 3.48 4.34
C CYS A 381 19.46 2.73 5.33
N PRO A 382 19.58 2.99 6.65
CA PRO A 382 18.66 2.42 7.62
C PRO A 382 17.26 2.96 7.36
N THR A 383 16.31 2.07 7.13
CA THR A 383 14.92 2.42 6.75
C THR A 383 14.26 3.30 7.80
N ILE A 384 14.53 3.03 9.08
CA ILE A 384 14.18 3.89 10.21
C ILE A 384 15.48 4.51 10.74
N PRO A 385 15.76 5.79 10.43
CA PRO A 385 17.07 6.37 10.71
C PRO A 385 17.25 6.79 12.17
N ASN A 386 16.15 7.08 12.88
CA ASN A 386 16.17 7.53 14.26
C ASN A 386 15.02 6.87 15.05
N ILE A 387 15.25 6.61 16.34
CA ILE A 387 14.20 6.21 17.27
C ILE A 387 14.21 7.13 18.50
N ALA A 388 13.03 7.39 19.05
CA ALA A 388 12.89 8.17 20.27
C ALA A 388 12.60 7.27 21.49
N ARG A 389 13.09 7.65 22.67
CA ARG A 389 12.80 7.00 23.95
C ARG A 389 12.59 8.06 25.02
N GLU A 390 11.59 7.88 25.87
CA GLU A 390 11.39 8.72 27.05
C GLU A 390 11.83 7.97 28.31
N THR A 391 12.53 8.65 29.21
CA THR A 391 12.83 8.09 30.53
C THR A 391 11.58 8.13 31.42
N ILE A 392 11.05 6.97 31.79
CA ILE A 392 9.90 6.87 32.71
C ILE A 392 10.27 7.17 34.18
N ARG A 393 11.57 7.23 34.49
CA ARG A 393 12.11 7.56 35.81
C ARG A 393 13.49 8.16 35.65
N THR A 394 14.00 8.82 36.69
CA THR A 394 15.38 9.29 36.70
C THR A 394 16.34 8.11 36.56
N VAL A 395 17.25 8.19 35.59
CA VAL A 395 18.25 7.15 35.30
C VAL A 395 19.67 7.72 35.39
N SER A 396 20.66 6.86 35.61
CA SER A 396 22.08 7.24 35.54
C SER A 396 22.67 6.65 34.26
N ILE A 397 23.22 7.49 33.39
CA ILE A 397 23.92 7.07 32.15
C ILE A 397 25.32 7.68 32.21
N ASP A 398 26.36 6.86 32.14
CA ASP A 398 27.77 7.27 32.25
C ASP A 398 28.05 8.20 33.44
N GLY A 399 27.48 7.87 34.60
CA GLY A 399 27.62 8.64 35.84
C GLY A 399 26.81 9.94 35.87
N ARG A 400 26.06 10.27 34.81
CA ARG A 400 25.21 11.46 34.73
C ARG A 400 23.77 11.10 35.07
N ARG A 401 23.17 11.89 35.96
CA ARG A 401 21.76 11.75 36.34
C ARG A 401 20.88 12.42 35.28
N ILE A 402 20.05 11.62 34.62
CA ILE A 402 19.06 12.06 33.64
C ILE A 402 17.67 12.03 34.29
N PRO A 403 16.96 13.17 34.36
CA PRO A 403 15.63 13.24 34.97
C PRO A 403 14.60 12.39 34.23
N ALA A 404 13.56 11.95 34.95
CA ALA A 404 12.34 11.41 34.33
C ALA A 404 11.72 12.42 33.34
N GLY A 405 11.02 11.93 32.32
CA GLY A 405 10.45 12.75 31.23
C GLY A 405 11.46 13.23 30.19
N THR A 406 12.73 12.84 30.27
CA THR A 406 13.73 13.21 29.25
C THR A 406 13.57 12.36 27.99
N MET A 407 13.45 13.05 26.85
CA MET A 407 13.42 12.44 25.52
C MET A 407 14.84 12.24 24.96
N PHE A 408 15.17 11.01 24.61
CA PHE A 408 16.36 10.62 23.87
C PHE A 408 16.00 10.37 22.41
N LEU A 409 16.77 10.96 21.50
CA LEU A 409 16.76 10.58 20.09
C LEU A 409 18.04 9.79 19.79
N ILE A 410 17.88 8.51 19.47
CA ILE A 410 18.99 7.63 19.08
C ILE A 410 19.03 7.60 17.56
N SER A 411 20.12 8.09 16.98
CA SER A 411 20.31 8.11 15.53
C SER A 411 21.09 6.89 15.07
N PHE A 412 20.40 5.93 14.46
CA PHE A 412 21.03 4.80 13.77
C PHE A 412 21.81 5.27 12.55
N TYR A 413 21.27 6.25 11.82
CA TYR A 413 21.94 6.86 10.66
C TYR A 413 23.33 7.41 11.02
N ALA A 414 23.45 8.14 12.13
CA ALA A 414 24.72 8.68 12.60
C ALA A 414 25.62 7.59 13.20
N LEU A 415 25.06 6.68 14.01
CA LEU A 415 25.78 5.56 14.61
C LEU A 415 26.47 4.69 13.54
N HIS A 416 25.77 4.39 12.45
CA HIS A 416 26.27 3.58 11.34
C HIS A 416 27.31 4.30 10.47
N ARG A 417 27.57 5.59 10.76
CA ARG A 417 28.55 6.45 10.08
C ARG A 417 29.73 6.88 10.94
N ARG A 418 29.85 6.29 12.13
CA ARG A 418 30.95 6.53 13.06
C ARG A 418 32.25 5.90 12.55
N ALA A 419 33.24 6.72 12.20
CA ALA A 419 34.53 6.25 11.72
C ALA A 419 35.27 5.39 12.76
N ASP A 420 35.09 5.68 14.06
CA ASP A 420 35.65 4.88 15.14
C ASP A 420 35.09 3.45 15.23
N LEU A 421 33.91 3.20 14.63
CA LEU A 421 33.29 1.86 14.56
C LEU A 421 33.45 1.19 13.19
N TRP A 422 33.59 1.96 12.12
CA TRP A 422 33.49 1.48 10.73
C TRP A 422 34.73 1.75 9.86
N GLY A 423 35.75 2.41 10.42
CA GLY A 423 36.97 2.81 9.72
C GLY A 423 36.80 4.07 8.87
N ASP A 424 37.88 4.51 8.22
CA ASP A 424 37.91 5.77 7.46
C ASP A 424 37.06 5.74 6.19
N THR A 425 36.85 4.55 5.62
CA THR A 425 36.02 4.34 4.41
C THR A 425 34.53 4.16 4.75
N VAL A 426 34.09 4.59 5.92
CA VAL A 426 32.70 4.44 6.42
C VAL A 426 31.62 4.97 5.47
N THR A 427 31.93 5.91 4.59
CA THR A 427 30.97 6.44 3.62
C THR A 427 30.84 5.63 2.34
N ASP A 428 31.73 4.67 2.12
CA ASP A 428 31.76 3.84 0.92
C ASP A 428 30.86 2.63 1.11
N PHE A 429 30.22 2.19 0.03
CA PHE A 429 29.45 0.96 0.01
C PHE A 429 30.39 -0.23 -0.21
N ASP A 430 30.72 -0.92 0.87
CA ASP A 430 31.62 -2.07 0.85
C ASP A 430 31.01 -3.23 1.67
N PRO A 431 30.35 -4.19 0.98
CA PRO A 431 29.80 -5.38 1.63
C PRO A 431 30.83 -6.16 2.47
N GLU A 432 32.10 -6.16 2.08
CA GLU A 432 33.13 -6.97 2.74
C GLU A 432 33.47 -6.49 4.15
N ARG A 433 32.98 -5.32 4.55
CA ARG A 433 33.00 -4.89 5.97
C ARG A 433 32.27 -5.84 6.89
N PHE A 434 31.33 -6.64 6.36
CA PHE A 434 30.59 -7.64 7.12
C PHE A 434 31.18 -9.05 6.98
N HIS A 435 32.28 -9.21 6.24
CA HIS A 435 33.02 -10.46 6.21
C HIS A 435 33.56 -10.78 7.62
N PRO A 436 33.51 -12.04 8.09
CA PRO A 436 34.04 -12.43 9.40
C PRO A 436 35.51 -11.97 9.62
N ASP A 437 36.31 -12.02 8.55
CA ASP A 437 37.74 -11.66 8.57
C ASP A 437 38.02 -10.17 8.27
N CYS A 438 37.01 -9.29 8.31
CA CYS A 438 37.19 -7.86 7.99
C CYS A 438 38.08 -7.08 8.97
N GLY A 439 38.48 -7.68 10.10
CA GLY A 439 39.38 -7.09 11.09
C GLY A 439 38.77 -6.04 12.02
N TYR A 440 37.49 -5.66 11.84
CA TYR A 440 36.82 -4.70 12.71
C TYR A 440 36.16 -5.38 13.91
N GLN A 441 36.69 -5.14 15.12
CA GLN A 441 35.96 -5.46 16.36
C GLN A 441 35.00 -4.33 16.69
N ARG A 442 33.70 -4.58 16.48
CA ARG A 442 32.62 -3.61 16.72
C ARG A 442 31.91 -3.94 18.02
N HIS A 443 31.50 -2.90 18.73
CA HIS A 443 30.56 -3.07 19.83
C HIS A 443 29.28 -3.76 19.33
N PRO A 444 28.64 -4.68 20.10
CA PRO A 444 27.42 -5.36 19.67
C PRO A 444 26.28 -4.43 19.25
N PHE A 445 26.22 -3.22 19.83
CA PHE A 445 25.26 -2.17 19.47
C PHE A 445 25.81 -1.17 18.42
N GLY A 446 26.89 -1.49 17.72
CA GLY A 446 27.46 -0.65 16.65
C GLY A 446 26.72 -0.75 15.31
N TYR A 447 25.92 -1.80 15.14
CA TYR A 447 25.08 -2.04 13.97
C TYR A 447 23.67 -2.44 14.43
N LEU A 448 22.68 -1.61 14.10
CA LEU A 448 21.30 -1.68 14.61
C LEU A 448 20.26 -1.40 13.52
N PRO A 449 20.27 -2.14 12.40
CA PRO A 449 19.32 -1.95 11.30
C PRO A 449 17.86 -2.27 11.72
N PHE A 450 17.71 -3.10 12.75
CA PHE A 450 16.43 -3.57 13.28
C PHE A 450 16.27 -3.23 14.77
N SER A 451 16.96 -2.17 15.25
CA SER A 451 17.06 -1.82 16.68
C SER A 451 17.68 -2.96 17.52
N GLY A 452 17.66 -2.85 18.85
CA GLY A 452 18.22 -3.83 19.78
C GLY A 452 17.48 -3.85 21.13
N GLY A 453 17.69 -4.92 21.91
CA GLY A 453 17.04 -5.13 23.20
C GLY A 453 15.56 -5.53 23.09
N ALA A 454 14.79 -5.37 24.17
CA ALA A 454 13.40 -5.83 24.28
C ALA A 454 12.39 -5.15 23.32
N ARG A 455 12.81 -4.12 22.59
CA ARG A 455 12.00 -3.40 21.59
C ARG A 455 12.72 -3.40 20.23
N ASN A 456 13.43 -4.48 19.92
CA ASN A 456 13.94 -4.73 18.57
C ASN A 456 12.78 -5.06 17.62
N CYS A 457 13.02 -4.99 16.31
CA CYS A 457 12.02 -5.30 15.31
C CYS A 457 11.62 -6.78 15.41
N ILE A 458 10.33 -7.06 15.56
CA ILE A 458 9.79 -8.42 15.56
C ILE A 458 9.84 -9.06 14.16
N GLY A 459 9.69 -8.25 13.11
CA GLY A 459 9.62 -8.71 11.71
C GLY A 459 10.97 -8.84 11.00
N TRP A 460 12.10 -8.80 11.72
CA TRP A 460 13.42 -8.73 11.09
C TRP A 460 13.73 -9.94 10.19
N GLN A 461 13.31 -11.15 10.59
CA GLN A 461 13.51 -12.37 9.79
C GLN A 461 12.68 -12.34 8.51
N TYR A 462 11.40 -11.96 8.64
CA TYR A 462 10.49 -11.82 7.50
C TYR A 462 11.02 -10.78 6.51
N ALA A 463 11.45 -9.62 7.00
CA ALA A 463 12.03 -8.58 6.17
C ALA A 463 13.28 -9.09 5.41
N GLN A 464 14.20 -9.78 6.10
CA GLN A 464 15.37 -10.34 5.43
C GLN A 464 15.01 -11.35 4.35
N ILE A 465 14.08 -12.28 4.62
CA ILE A 465 13.63 -13.28 3.64
C ILE A 465 13.02 -12.59 2.41
N SER A 466 12.06 -11.70 2.63
CA SER A 466 11.35 -10.99 1.55
C SER A 466 12.30 -10.15 0.69
N VAL A 467 13.21 -9.38 1.32
CA VAL A 467 14.19 -8.56 0.59
C VAL A 467 15.18 -9.45 -0.19
N LYS A 468 15.69 -10.53 0.41
CA LYS A 468 16.60 -11.46 -0.27
C LYS A 468 15.95 -12.08 -1.50
N ILE A 469 14.73 -12.59 -1.38
CA ILE A 469 14.00 -13.21 -2.50
C ILE A 469 13.82 -12.21 -3.64
N ALA A 470 13.41 -10.97 -3.33
CA ALA A 470 13.28 -9.92 -4.32
C ALA A 470 14.61 -9.62 -5.02
N LEU A 471 15.70 -9.46 -4.26
CA LEU A 471 17.03 -9.18 -4.82
C LEU A 471 17.57 -10.33 -5.65
N ILE A 472 17.35 -11.59 -5.25
CA ILE A 472 17.73 -12.78 -6.02
C ILE A 472 17.08 -12.73 -7.40
N ARG A 473 15.77 -12.51 -7.45
CA ARG A 473 15.01 -12.45 -8.71
C ARG A 473 15.44 -11.27 -9.57
N LEU A 474 15.57 -10.08 -8.99
CA LEU A 474 15.96 -8.86 -9.71
C LEU A 474 17.38 -8.97 -10.29
N VAL A 475 18.35 -9.44 -9.50
CA VAL A 475 19.75 -9.52 -9.95
C VAL A 475 19.95 -10.65 -10.96
N ARG A 476 19.20 -11.76 -10.86
CA ARG A 476 19.27 -12.85 -11.85
C ARG A 476 18.66 -12.48 -13.20
N GLU A 477 17.58 -11.71 -13.20
CA GLU A 477 16.89 -11.33 -14.44
C GLU A 477 17.41 -10.03 -15.05
N PHE A 478 17.95 -9.11 -14.25
CA PHE A 478 18.30 -7.77 -14.71
C PHE A 478 19.71 -7.36 -14.28
N LYS A 479 20.35 -6.60 -15.16
CA LYS A 479 21.51 -5.78 -14.87
C LYS A 479 21.00 -4.39 -14.52
N LEU A 480 21.37 -3.92 -13.34
CA LEU A 480 20.94 -2.63 -12.81
C LEU A 480 21.99 -1.57 -13.15
N SER A 481 21.57 -0.42 -13.66
CA SER A 481 22.44 0.70 -13.96
C SER A 481 21.80 2.03 -13.55
N THR A 482 22.61 3.08 -13.35
CA THR A 482 22.13 4.42 -13.01
C THR A 482 23.10 5.47 -13.49
N GLY A 483 22.59 6.64 -13.88
CA GLY A 483 23.40 7.84 -14.14
C GLY A 483 23.83 8.57 -12.87
N LEU A 484 23.27 8.21 -11.72
CA LEU A 484 23.58 8.83 -10.43
C LEU A 484 25.01 8.51 -9.98
N LYS A 485 25.60 9.42 -9.23
CA LYS A 485 26.86 9.20 -8.49
C LYS A 485 26.56 9.26 -7.00
N ARG A 486 27.45 8.66 -6.18
CA ARG A 486 27.32 8.70 -4.71
C ARG A 486 27.10 10.10 -4.14
N ARG A 487 27.77 11.11 -4.70
CA ARG A 487 27.64 12.52 -4.28
C ARG A 487 26.27 13.13 -4.57
N ASP A 488 25.51 12.53 -5.47
CA ASP A 488 24.19 13.01 -5.86
C ASP A 488 23.12 12.50 -4.88
N LEU A 489 23.43 11.49 -4.05
CA LEU A 489 22.53 10.96 -3.04
C LEU A 489 22.23 12.00 -1.95
N ARG A 490 20.98 12.45 -1.91
CA ARG A 490 20.46 13.35 -0.88
C ARG A 490 19.34 12.64 -0.16
N PHE A 491 19.45 12.53 1.16
CA PHE A 491 18.45 11.86 1.98
C PHE A 491 17.49 12.88 2.61
N LYS A 492 16.22 12.49 2.66
CA LYS A 492 15.17 13.17 3.41
C LYS A 492 14.82 12.31 4.63
N PHE A 493 14.84 12.95 5.81
CA PHE A 493 14.48 12.32 7.07
C PHE A 493 13.00 12.58 7.35
N ASP A 494 12.15 11.61 7.01
CA ASP A 494 10.77 11.53 7.47
C ASP A 494 10.69 10.46 8.57
N LEU A 495 9.52 9.83 8.79
CA LEU A 495 9.42 8.62 9.65
C LEU A 495 10.39 7.53 9.17
N THR A 496 10.52 7.39 7.86
CA THR A 496 11.49 6.54 7.18
C THR A 496 12.54 7.38 6.44
N LEU A 497 13.72 6.79 6.21
CA LEU A 497 14.79 7.42 5.43
C LEU A 497 14.52 7.26 3.94
N LYS A 498 14.32 8.37 3.23
CA LYS A 498 14.03 8.39 1.79
C LYS A 498 15.12 9.14 1.05
N LEU A 499 15.24 8.90 -0.26
CA LEU A 499 15.95 9.84 -1.12
C LEU A 499 15.08 11.09 -1.32
N ALA A 500 15.70 12.23 -1.51
CA ALA A 500 15.02 13.50 -1.80
C ALA A 500 14.46 13.55 -3.23
N PHE A 501 14.74 12.52 -4.02
CA PHE A 501 14.33 12.29 -5.40
C PHE A 501 14.18 10.78 -5.61
N GLU A 502 13.76 10.34 -6.78
CA GLU A 502 13.48 8.93 -7.04
C GLU A 502 14.74 8.06 -7.18
N HIS A 503 14.57 6.75 -7.00
CA HIS A 503 15.61 5.77 -7.26
C HIS A 503 15.76 5.58 -8.78
N LEU A 504 16.47 6.50 -9.44
CA LEU A 504 16.70 6.52 -10.90
C LEU A 504 17.55 5.31 -11.33
N ILE A 505 16.93 4.15 -11.49
CA ILE A 505 17.59 2.88 -11.85
C ILE A 505 17.02 2.39 -13.18
N GLN A 506 17.91 2.06 -14.11
CA GLN A 506 17.57 1.37 -15.34
C GLN A 506 17.80 -0.14 -15.16
N LEU A 507 16.88 -0.94 -15.68
CA LEU A 507 16.94 -2.41 -15.67
C LEU A 507 17.11 -2.94 -17.09
N ASP A 508 18.27 -3.53 -17.37
CA ASP A 508 18.55 -4.19 -18.65
C ASP A 508 18.44 -5.71 -18.44
N ARG A 509 17.60 -6.41 -19.20
CA ARG A 509 17.42 -7.86 -19.02
C ARG A 509 18.74 -8.61 -19.27
N ARG A 510 19.06 -9.58 -18.41
CA ARG A 510 20.21 -10.49 -18.57
C ARG A 510 19.79 -11.71 -19.40
N ASP A 511 20.64 -12.06 -20.36
CA ASP A 511 20.51 -13.27 -21.18
C ASP A 511 20.46 -14.54 -20.32
#